data_AF-A0A960I2I0-F1
#
_entry.id   AF-A0A960I2I0-F1
#
_cell.length_a   1.000
_cell.length_b   1.000
_cell.length_c   1.000
_cell.angle_alpha   90.00
_cell.angle_beta   90.00
_cell.angle_gamma   90.00
#
_symmetry.space_group_name_H-M   'P 1'
#
loop_
_entity.id
_entity.type
_entity.pdbx_description
1 polymer ?
#
loop_
_entity_poly.entity_id
_entity_poly.type
_entity_poly.pdbx_seq_one_letter_code
_entity_poly.pdbx_strand_id
1 'polypeptide(L)'
;MLAGLADATELAAVGTAADRAPARGLAAWLLDRFGDRCREHLRALTHDPRDEVAAAAAELLGTVPVPPVEPRTIRLLGGPELEIGGRTVDTADWRRERVRSLLMFLVVHPRSSREAAIAAIWPDADPEAGRRNLRSTLHLLHRVLEPERDSGDAPYFVRAGGSSLRLHRGEHLWIDLDEFDHRLSSAADALDAGTPSQAIGELGAALDLWRGEPLGGATAPEWAVRHQDRLRGRFVDACIRCAELLAAAGRHSDAVARLHDAIAADQWAERAHMAAVEIQLAAGDRAGAVAALRRLDKVLAELGVGRDPVTDALARRLAEPAQPPAQP
;
A
#
# COMPACT_ATOMS: atom_id res chain seq x y z
N MET A 1 32.28 -14.55 28.27
CA MET A 1 31.57 -13.58 27.39
C MET A 1 30.12 -13.37 27.80
N LEU A 2 29.38 -14.41 28.24
CA LEU A 2 27.98 -14.28 28.71
C LEU A 2 27.83 -13.47 30.00
N ALA A 3 28.70 -13.66 31.00
CA ALA A 3 28.64 -12.89 32.26
C ALA A 3 28.78 -11.37 32.07
N GLY A 4 29.65 -10.94 31.15
CA GLY A 4 29.85 -9.51 30.88
C GLY A 4 28.69 -8.82 30.15
N LEU A 5 27.80 -9.58 29.49
CA LEU A 5 26.59 -9.01 28.89
C LEU A 5 25.54 -8.71 29.96
N ALA A 6 25.36 -9.61 30.92
CA ALA A 6 24.46 -9.41 32.05
C ALA A 6 24.81 -8.14 32.83
N ASP A 7 26.08 -8.03 33.22
CA ASP A 7 26.61 -6.88 33.97
C ASP A 7 26.47 -5.58 33.16
N ALA A 8 26.70 -5.62 31.84
CA ALA A 8 26.56 -4.45 30.97
C ALA A 8 25.10 -4.01 30.80
N THR A 9 24.18 -4.97 30.68
CA THR A 9 22.73 -4.70 30.60
C THR A 9 22.20 -4.14 31.92
N GLU A 10 22.62 -4.68 33.06
CA GLU A 10 22.28 -4.15 34.38
C GLU A 10 22.83 -2.73 34.55
N LEU A 11 24.10 -2.48 34.21
CA LEU A 11 24.71 -1.16 34.27
C LEU A 11 23.96 -0.14 33.41
N ALA A 12 23.50 -0.54 32.23
CA ALA A 12 22.71 0.31 31.35
C ALA A 12 21.32 0.63 31.93
N ALA A 13 20.65 -0.34 32.57
CA ALA A 13 19.38 -0.13 33.25
C ALA A 13 19.53 0.79 34.48
N VAL A 14 20.51 0.52 35.35
CA VAL A 14 20.84 1.35 36.52
C VAL A 14 21.25 2.77 36.12
N GLY A 15 22.05 2.90 35.07
CA GLY A 15 22.45 4.20 34.54
C GLY A 15 21.28 5.00 33.95
N THR A 16 20.31 4.30 33.33
CA THR A 16 19.08 4.92 32.80
C THR A 16 18.16 5.36 33.93
N ALA A 17 18.01 4.54 34.98
CA ALA A 17 17.30 4.90 36.21
C ALA A 17 17.87 6.17 36.86
N ALA A 18 19.20 6.32 36.84
CA ALA A 18 19.91 7.50 37.35
C ALA A 18 19.98 8.68 36.36
N ASP A 19 19.18 8.67 35.27
CA ASP A 19 19.14 9.66 34.18
C ASP A 19 20.51 10.05 33.61
N ARG A 20 21.44 9.09 33.54
CA ARG A 20 22.75 9.32 32.94
C ARG A 20 22.63 9.24 31.43
N ALA A 21 22.80 10.38 30.76
CA ALA A 21 22.76 10.50 29.29
C ALA A 21 23.45 9.35 28.49
N PRO A 22 24.65 8.85 28.84
CA PRO A 22 25.28 7.76 28.09
C PRO A 22 24.60 6.39 28.27
N ALA A 23 23.79 6.19 29.30
CA ALA A 23 23.21 4.88 29.63
C ALA A 23 22.11 4.45 28.66
N ARG A 24 21.25 5.38 28.20
CA ARG A 24 20.26 5.10 27.15
C ARG A 24 20.93 4.76 25.81
N GLY A 25 22.02 5.45 25.47
CA GLY A 25 22.81 5.15 24.28
C GLY A 25 23.48 3.78 24.34
N LEU A 26 24.02 3.41 25.51
CA LEU A 26 24.58 2.08 25.76
C LEU A 26 23.51 0.99 25.65
N ALA A 27 22.33 1.20 26.23
CA ALA A 27 21.22 0.25 26.15
C ALA A 27 20.77 0.02 24.70
N ALA A 28 20.60 1.11 23.92
CA ALA A 28 20.26 1.02 22.49
C ALA A 28 21.34 0.27 21.70
N TRP A 29 22.62 0.54 21.98
CA TRP A 29 23.74 -0.17 21.36
C TRP A 29 23.79 -1.66 21.74
N LEU A 30 23.54 -2.01 23.01
CA LEU A 30 23.50 -3.40 23.47
C LEU A 30 22.33 -4.16 22.83
N LEU A 31 21.18 -3.50 22.68
CA LEU A 31 20.01 -4.08 22.02
C LEU A 31 20.25 -4.29 20.52
N ASP A 32 20.92 -3.36 19.86
CA ASP A 32 21.34 -3.50 18.46
C ASP A 32 22.37 -4.63 18.28
N ARG A 33 23.36 -4.70 19.17
CA ARG A 33 24.49 -5.64 19.04
C ARG A 33 24.18 -7.06 19.50
N PHE A 34 23.36 -7.21 20.54
CA PHE A 34 23.13 -8.50 21.22
C PHE A 34 21.67 -8.94 21.23
N GLY A 35 20.74 -8.13 20.69
CA GLY A 35 19.36 -8.52 20.39
C GLY A 35 18.64 -9.21 21.55
N ASP A 36 18.15 -10.42 21.28
CA ASP A 36 17.33 -11.22 22.19
C ASP A 36 18.00 -11.49 23.54
N ARG A 37 19.31 -11.74 23.56
CA ARG A 37 20.04 -12.02 24.82
C ARG A 37 20.06 -10.82 25.76
N CYS A 38 20.23 -9.61 25.21
CA CYS A 38 20.13 -8.38 26.01
C CYS A 38 18.70 -8.18 26.54
N ARG A 39 17.70 -8.46 25.71
CA ARG A 39 16.28 -8.35 26.09
C ARG A 39 15.89 -9.34 27.18
N GLU A 40 16.35 -10.58 27.12
CA GLU A 40 16.14 -11.58 28.18
C GLU A 40 16.63 -11.06 29.54
N HIS A 41 17.79 -10.38 29.55
CA HIS A 41 18.35 -9.81 30.77
C HIS A 41 17.56 -8.57 31.24
N LEU A 42 17.14 -7.69 30.33
CA LEU A 42 16.26 -6.57 30.69
C LEU A 42 14.91 -7.07 31.24
N ARG A 43 14.35 -8.15 30.70
CA ARG A 43 13.10 -8.76 31.21
C ARG A 43 13.28 -9.37 32.60
N ALA A 44 14.44 -9.95 32.89
CA ALA A 44 14.76 -10.37 34.25
C ALA A 44 14.80 -9.16 35.19
N LEU A 45 15.41 -8.05 34.76
CA LEU A 45 15.52 -6.81 35.53
C LEU A 45 14.18 -6.09 35.74
N THR A 46 13.12 -6.34 34.96
CA THR A 46 11.78 -5.77 35.27
C THR A 46 11.18 -6.31 36.57
N HIS A 47 11.77 -7.36 37.14
CA HIS A 47 11.40 -7.93 38.43
C HIS A 47 12.47 -7.66 39.52
N ASP A 48 13.40 -6.74 39.26
CA ASP A 48 14.44 -6.35 40.22
C ASP A 48 13.79 -5.72 41.48
N PRO A 49 14.28 -6.02 42.71
CA PRO A 49 13.75 -5.43 43.93
C PRO A 49 13.92 -3.91 44.03
N ARG A 50 14.76 -3.29 43.20
CA ARG A 50 14.90 -1.84 43.09
C ARG A 50 13.90 -1.33 42.06
N ASP A 51 12.83 -0.68 42.53
CA ASP A 51 11.76 -0.14 41.68
C ASP A 51 12.28 0.74 40.53
N GLU A 52 13.31 1.55 40.77
CA GLU A 52 13.93 2.43 39.77
C GLU A 52 14.59 1.63 38.62
N VAL A 53 15.23 0.51 38.94
CA VAL A 53 15.88 -0.37 37.96
C VAL A 53 14.85 -1.17 37.18
N ALA A 54 13.82 -1.68 37.86
CA ALA A 54 12.70 -2.36 37.22
C ALA A 54 11.95 -1.45 36.24
N ALA A 55 11.68 -0.20 36.64
CA ALA A 55 11.07 0.82 35.79
C ALA A 55 11.95 1.18 34.59
N ALA A 56 13.26 1.37 34.79
CA ALA A 56 14.19 1.68 33.71
C ALA A 56 14.34 0.51 32.72
N ALA A 57 14.39 -0.74 33.21
CA ALA A 57 14.42 -1.92 32.36
C ALA A 57 13.16 -2.03 31.49
N ALA A 58 11.98 -1.76 32.06
CA ALA A 58 10.72 -1.71 31.32
C ALA A 58 10.69 -0.56 30.30
N GLU A 59 11.21 0.62 30.64
CA GLU A 59 11.37 1.75 29.70
C GLU A 59 12.26 1.37 28.52
N LEU A 60 13.39 0.72 28.77
CA LEU A 60 14.33 0.31 27.73
C LEU A 60 13.74 -0.74 26.77
N LEU A 61 13.00 -1.73 27.29
CA LEU A 61 12.25 -2.68 26.46
C LEU A 61 11.15 -2.00 25.63
N GLY A 62 10.49 -1.00 26.22
CA GLY A 62 9.43 -0.22 25.59
C GLY A 62 9.90 0.83 24.58
N THR A 63 11.21 1.08 24.46
CA THR A 63 11.77 2.10 23.54
C THR A 63 12.39 1.52 22.29
N VAL A 64 12.99 0.32 22.37
CA VAL A 64 13.62 -0.33 21.21
C VAL A 64 12.74 -1.49 20.75
N PRO A 65 12.17 -1.45 19.53
CA PRO A 65 11.38 -2.55 19.02
C PRO A 65 12.24 -3.72 18.54
N VAL A 66 11.70 -4.93 18.59
CA VAL A 66 12.31 -6.15 18.03
C VAL A 66 11.94 -6.24 16.55
N PRO A 67 12.91 -6.32 15.62
CA PRO A 67 12.61 -6.68 14.24
C PRO A 67 11.94 -8.04 14.21
N PRO A 68 10.78 -8.16 13.56
CA PRO A 68 10.05 -9.39 13.64
C PRO A 68 10.64 -10.45 12.71
N VAL A 69 10.47 -11.72 13.09
CA VAL A 69 11.08 -12.87 12.39
C VAL A 69 10.48 -13.07 11.01
N GLU A 70 9.15 -12.99 10.91
CA GLU A 70 8.43 -13.21 9.64
C GLU A 70 8.11 -11.87 8.97
N PRO A 71 8.24 -11.73 7.64
CA PRO A 71 7.85 -10.50 6.95
C PRO A 71 6.34 -10.31 6.96
N ARG A 72 5.91 -9.04 6.89
CA ARG A 72 4.51 -8.64 6.73
C ARG A 72 4.28 -8.21 5.29
N THR A 73 3.20 -8.71 4.70
CA THR A 73 2.74 -8.32 3.37
C THR A 73 1.36 -7.72 3.51
N ILE A 74 1.23 -6.44 3.16
CA ILE A 74 -0.04 -5.73 3.15
C ILE A 74 -0.44 -5.53 1.71
N ARG A 75 -1.68 -5.92 1.37
CA ARG A 75 -2.22 -5.67 0.05
C ARG A 75 -3.50 -4.85 0.10
N LEU A 76 -3.49 -3.69 -0.57
CA LEU A 76 -4.54 -2.69 -0.57
C LEU A 76 -5.01 -2.28 -1.98
N LEU A 77 -4.42 -2.80 -3.05
CA LEU A 77 -4.95 -2.63 -4.43
C LEU A 77 -6.09 -3.62 -4.67
N GLY A 78 -7.14 -3.50 -3.86
CA GLY A 78 -8.27 -4.41 -3.75
C GLY A 78 -8.78 -4.42 -2.31
N GLY A 79 -9.48 -5.49 -1.93
CA GLY A 79 -9.81 -5.73 -0.53
C GLY A 79 -8.55 -5.86 0.34
N PRO A 80 -8.54 -5.29 1.57
CA PRO A 80 -7.38 -5.27 2.44
C PRO A 80 -7.04 -6.69 2.90
N GLU A 81 -5.85 -7.13 2.51
CA GLU A 81 -5.26 -8.40 2.94
C GLU A 81 -3.99 -8.14 3.76
N LEU A 82 -3.77 -9.01 4.74
CA LEU A 82 -2.56 -9.03 5.53
C LEU A 82 -2.03 -10.47 5.55
N GLU A 83 -0.74 -10.63 5.29
CA GLU A 83 -0.03 -11.89 5.45
C GLU A 83 1.15 -11.72 6.41
N ILE A 84 1.43 -12.77 7.17
CA ILE A 84 2.62 -12.89 8.02
C ILE A 84 3.35 -14.16 7.61
N GLY A 85 4.59 -14.03 7.14
CA GLY A 85 5.37 -15.16 6.65
C GLY A 85 4.68 -15.90 5.50
N GLY A 86 3.94 -15.18 4.64
CA GLY A 86 3.17 -15.75 3.52
C GLY A 86 1.85 -16.42 3.91
N ARG A 87 1.43 -16.33 5.18
CA ARG A 87 0.14 -16.88 5.63
C ARG A 87 -0.88 -15.75 5.81
N THR A 88 -2.05 -15.88 5.18
CA THR A 88 -3.15 -14.93 5.34
C THR A 88 -3.62 -14.85 6.78
N VAL A 89 -3.72 -13.62 7.30
CA VAL A 89 -4.25 -13.33 8.63
C VAL A 89 -5.77 -13.19 8.55
N ASP A 90 -6.48 -14.03 9.30
CA ASP A 90 -7.95 -14.00 9.39
C ASP A 90 -8.44 -14.09 10.85
N THR A 91 -7.85 -13.25 11.71
CA THR A 91 -8.19 -13.20 13.13
C THR A 91 -9.45 -12.38 13.37
N ALA A 92 -10.15 -12.63 14.50
CA ALA A 92 -11.30 -11.81 14.89
C ALA A 92 -10.96 -10.31 15.02
N ASP A 93 -9.73 -10.00 15.44
CA ASP A 93 -9.24 -8.63 15.55
C ASP A 93 -9.02 -7.99 14.17
N TRP A 94 -8.51 -8.73 13.18
CA TRP A 94 -8.34 -8.25 11.81
C TRP A 94 -9.68 -8.04 11.08
N ARG A 95 -10.67 -8.89 11.33
CA ARG A 95 -12.02 -8.74 10.72
C ARG A 95 -12.71 -7.42 11.11
N ARG A 96 -12.31 -6.80 12.22
CA ARG A 96 -12.85 -5.50 12.67
C ARG A 96 -12.49 -4.40 11.68
N GLU A 97 -13.52 -3.75 11.14
CA GLU A 97 -13.39 -2.70 10.14
C GLU A 97 -12.49 -1.54 10.59
N ARG A 98 -12.63 -1.07 11.83
CA ARG A 98 -11.82 0.04 12.37
C ARG A 98 -10.33 -0.30 12.47
N VAL A 99 -9.97 -1.57 12.68
CA VAL A 99 -8.57 -2.03 12.69
C VAL A 99 -7.98 -1.98 11.29
N ARG A 100 -8.71 -2.52 10.29
CA ARG A 100 -8.33 -2.43 8.87
C ARG A 100 -8.23 -1.00 8.41
N SER A 101 -9.23 -0.18 8.71
CA SER A 101 -9.25 1.23 8.34
C SER A 101 -8.10 2.02 8.95
N LEU A 102 -7.71 1.76 10.21
CA LEU A 102 -6.56 2.41 10.82
C LEU A 102 -5.25 1.99 10.13
N LEU A 103 -5.08 0.71 9.80
CA LEU A 103 -3.91 0.25 9.06
C LEU A 103 -3.83 0.90 7.68
N MET A 104 -4.93 0.88 6.91
CA MET A 104 -5.01 1.54 5.60
C MET A 104 -4.68 3.03 5.70
N PHE A 105 -5.24 3.73 6.69
CA PHE A 105 -4.94 5.14 6.92
C PHE A 105 -3.46 5.38 7.20
N LEU A 106 -2.83 4.55 8.03
CA LEU A 106 -1.40 4.64 8.35
C LEU A 106 -0.50 4.21 7.18
N VAL A 107 -0.97 3.34 6.29
CA VAL A 107 -0.28 3.07 5.03
C VAL A 107 -0.31 4.34 4.18
N VAL A 108 -1.46 4.94 3.96
CA VAL A 108 -1.56 6.16 3.14
C VAL A 108 -0.87 7.37 3.79
N HIS A 109 -0.89 7.45 5.12
CA HIS A 109 -0.33 8.53 5.93
C HIS A 109 0.70 7.96 6.93
N PRO A 110 1.90 7.58 6.47
CA PRO A 110 2.89 6.88 7.30
C PRO A 110 3.44 7.71 8.47
N ARG A 111 3.19 9.02 8.46
CA ARG A 111 3.39 9.91 9.61
C ARG A 111 2.12 10.74 9.76
N SER A 112 1.44 10.60 10.89
CA SER A 112 0.17 11.30 11.17
C SER A 112 0.07 11.66 12.65
N SER A 113 -0.75 12.65 12.97
CA SER A 113 -1.13 12.89 14.37
C SER A 113 -2.22 11.93 14.81
N ARG A 114 -2.32 11.71 16.12
CA ARG A 114 -3.42 10.95 16.72
C ARG A 114 -4.76 11.61 16.40
N GLU A 115 -4.81 12.94 16.43
CA GLU A 115 -5.99 13.74 16.12
C GLU A 115 -6.43 13.55 14.67
N ALA A 116 -5.50 13.52 13.71
CA ALA A 116 -5.82 13.29 12.30
C ALA A 116 -6.36 11.86 12.08
N ALA A 117 -5.75 10.86 12.72
CA ALA A 117 -6.24 9.48 12.67
C ALA A 117 -7.64 9.38 13.32
N ILE A 118 -7.89 10.08 14.43
CA ILE A 118 -9.21 10.10 15.07
C ILE A 118 -10.25 10.73 14.14
N ALA A 119 -9.96 11.90 13.56
CA ALA A 119 -10.88 12.59 12.67
C ALA A 119 -11.21 11.76 11.42
N ALA A 120 -10.24 11.03 10.87
CA ALA A 120 -10.45 10.16 9.72
C ALA A 120 -11.24 8.90 10.06
N ILE A 121 -10.95 8.25 11.19
CA ILE A 121 -11.50 6.93 11.52
C ILE A 121 -12.77 7.03 12.38
N TRP A 122 -13.00 8.11 13.11
CA TRP A 122 -14.20 8.34 13.94
C TRP A 122 -14.64 9.80 13.85
N PRO A 123 -15.18 10.25 12.70
CA PRO A 123 -15.52 11.66 12.49
C PRO A 123 -16.57 12.18 13.49
N ASP A 124 -17.47 11.31 13.96
CA ASP A 124 -18.58 11.68 14.85
C ASP A 124 -18.26 11.51 16.35
N ALA A 125 -17.06 11.06 16.70
CA ALA A 125 -16.71 10.83 18.11
C ALA A 125 -16.29 12.12 18.80
N ASP A 126 -16.73 12.31 20.04
CA ASP A 126 -16.17 13.34 20.91
C ASP A 126 -14.66 13.09 21.17
N PRO A 127 -13.89 14.11 21.60
CA PRO A 127 -12.44 13.98 21.76
C PRO A 127 -11.99 12.84 22.70
N GLU A 128 -12.71 12.59 23.80
CA GLU A 128 -12.34 11.57 24.79
C GLU A 128 -12.72 10.17 24.31
N ALA A 129 -13.89 10.03 23.66
CA ALA A 129 -14.28 8.81 22.98
C ALA A 129 -13.29 8.45 21.85
N GLY A 130 -12.92 9.43 21.02
CA GLY A 130 -11.94 9.26 19.94
C GLY A 130 -10.58 8.78 20.45
N ARG A 131 -10.04 9.39 21.50
CA ARG A 131 -8.77 8.96 22.13
C ARG A 131 -8.85 7.54 22.68
N ARG A 132 -9.94 7.18 23.37
CA ARG A 132 -10.16 5.81 23.88
C ARG A 132 -10.28 4.79 22.75
N ASN A 133 -11.03 5.11 21.70
CA ASN A 133 -11.21 4.26 20.52
C ASN A 133 -9.88 4.05 19.78
N LEU A 134 -9.09 5.11 19.58
CA LEU A 134 -7.78 5.00 18.96
C LEU A 134 -6.86 4.12 19.78
N ARG A 135 -6.80 4.30 21.11
CA ARG A 135 -5.97 3.47 22.00
C ARG A 135 -6.36 1.99 21.90
N SER A 136 -7.65 1.69 21.97
CA SER A 136 -8.14 0.30 21.85
C SER A 136 -7.82 -0.28 20.47
N THR A 137 -8.03 0.48 19.41
CA THR A 137 -7.81 0.01 18.03
C THR A 137 -6.33 -0.19 17.72
N LEU A 138 -5.46 0.70 18.22
CA LEU A 138 -4.00 0.51 18.13
C LEU A 138 -3.56 -0.76 18.85
N HIS A 139 -4.07 -1.02 20.05
CA HIS A 139 -3.75 -2.24 20.78
C HIS A 139 -4.11 -3.50 19.98
N LEU A 140 -5.29 -3.52 19.36
CA LEU A 140 -5.71 -4.60 18.48
C LEU A 140 -4.85 -4.70 17.22
N LEU A 141 -4.51 -3.56 16.62
CA LEU A 141 -3.66 -3.52 15.44
C LEU A 141 -2.25 -4.07 15.73
N HIS A 142 -1.68 -3.77 16.89
CA HIS A 142 -0.40 -4.37 17.32
C HIS A 142 -0.52 -5.89 17.50
N ARG A 143 -1.61 -6.38 18.10
CA ARG A 143 -1.81 -7.84 18.25
C ARG A 143 -1.98 -8.55 16.91
N VAL A 144 -2.56 -7.87 15.91
CA VAL A 144 -2.71 -8.40 14.56
C VAL A 144 -1.39 -8.39 13.79
N LEU A 145 -0.65 -7.28 13.84
CA LEU A 145 0.60 -7.13 13.10
C LEU A 145 1.76 -7.87 13.76
N GLU A 146 1.73 -8.05 15.08
CA GLU A 146 2.84 -8.55 15.90
C GLU A 146 2.31 -9.54 16.96
N PRO A 147 1.69 -10.67 16.54
CA PRO A 147 1.15 -11.67 17.45
C PRO A 147 2.21 -12.34 18.34
N GLU A 148 3.47 -12.33 17.90
CA GLU A 148 4.63 -12.86 18.62
C GLU A 148 5.26 -11.86 19.62
N ARG A 149 4.79 -10.61 19.64
CA ARG A 149 5.38 -9.55 20.48
C ARG A 149 4.90 -9.67 21.93
N ASP A 150 5.86 -9.65 22.86
CA ASP A 150 5.56 -9.60 24.29
C ASP A 150 4.92 -8.27 24.70
N SER A 151 4.08 -8.30 25.74
CA SER A 151 3.28 -7.13 26.16
C SER A 151 4.11 -5.92 26.60
N GLY A 152 5.38 -6.11 26.96
CA GLY A 152 6.31 -5.04 27.38
C GLY A 152 7.23 -4.51 26.27
N ASP A 153 7.29 -5.17 25.11
CA ASP A 153 8.18 -4.73 24.02
C ASP A 153 7.54 -3.63 23.18
N ALA A 154 8.36 -2.70 22.70
CA ALA A 154 7.92 -1.66 21.77
C ALA A 154 7.38 -2.27 20.46
N PRO A 155 6.25 -1.78 19.91
CA PRO A 155 5.76 -2.23 18.61
C PRO A 155 6.72 -1.81 17.49
N TYR A 156 6.99 -2.72 16.56
CA TYR A 156 7.91 -2.52 15.45
C TYR A 156 7.30 -1.70 14.32
N PHE A 157 6.11 -2.12 13.84
CA PHE A 157 5.52 -1.55 12.62
C PHE A 157 4.83 -0.23 12.87
N VAL A 158 3.96 -0.15 13.87
CA VAL A 158 3.22 1.08 14.18
C VAL A 158 3.80 1.65 15.47
N ARG A 159 4.47 2.79 15.38
CA ARG A 159 5.07 3.45 16.54
C ARG A 159 4.19 4.63 16.95
N ALA A 160 3.89 4.72 18.23
CA ALA A 160 3.12 5.81 18.79
C ALA A 160 3.99 6.56 19.81
N GLY A 161 4.17 7.86 19.63
CA GLY A 161 4.99 8.70 20.50
C GLY A 161 4.37 10.08 20.66
N GLY A 162 4.10 10.50 21.90
CA GLY A 162 3.36 11.74 22.18
C GLY A 162 2.04 11.80 21.41
N SER A 163 1.84 12.86 20.62
CA SER A 163 0.68 13.07 19.75
C SER A 163 0.82 12.48 18.34
N SER A 164 1.88 11.70 18.06
CA SER A 164 2.18 11.18 16.72
C SER A 164 2.02 9.67 16.58
N LEU A 165 1.65 9.24 15.39
CA LEU A 165 1.64 7.87 14.89
C LEU A 165 2.55 7.77 13.68
N ARG A 166 3.32 6.68 13.61
CA ARG A 166 4.21 6.40 12.49
C ARG A 166 4.13 4.94 12.08
N LEU A 167 3.91 4.69 10.80
CA LEU A 167 4.16 3.39 10.18
C LEU A 167 5.65 3.31 9.80
N HIS A 168 6.35 2.32 10.34
CA HIS A 168 7.71 1.99 9.98
C HIS A 168 7.71 1.06 8.76
N ARG A 169 8.09 1.63 7.62
CA ARG A 169 8.27 0.93 6.35
C ARG A 169 9.75 0.60 6.20
N GLY A 170 10.09 -0.66 6.44
CA GLY A 170 11.45 -1.19 6.33
C GLY A 170 11.41 -2.58 5.73
N GLU A 171 12.52 -3.30 5.77
CA GLU A 171 12.71 -4.59 5.06
C GLU A 171 11.71 -5.69 5.46
N HIS A 172 11.11 -5.60 6.66
CA HIS A 172 10.12 -6.55 7.15
C HIS A 172 8.67 -6.23 6.75
N LEU A 173 8.45 -5.18 5.95
CA LEU A 173 7.12 -4.75 5.52
C LEU A 173 7.09 -4.51 4.01
N TRP A 174 6.35 -5.33 3.28
CA TRP A 174 6.02 -5.12 1.88
C TRP A 174 4.58 -4.62 1.74
N ILE A 175 4.37 -3.63 0.86
CA ILE A 175 3.07 -2.99 0.63
C ILE A 175 2.87 -2.90 -0.89
N ASP A 176 1.77 -3.43 -1.42
CA ASP A 176 1.50 -3.42 -2.86
C ASP A 176 1.37 -2.01 -3.45
N LEU A 177 0.91 -1.02 -2.68
CA LEU A 177 0.91 0.39 -3.09
C LEU A 177 2.33 0.92 -3.34
N ASP A 178 3.29 0.54 -2.51
CA ASP A 178 4.68 0.99 -2.65
C ASP A 178 5.34 0.31 -3.85
N GLU A 179 5.04 -0.98 -4.04
CA GLU A 179 5.48 -1.74 -5.22
C GLU A 179 4.89 -1.15 -6.51
N PHE A 180 3.59 -0.84 -6.52
CA PHE A 180 2.92 -0.22 -7.65
C PHE A 180 3.59 1.11 -8.04
N ASP A 181 3.86 1.97 -7.05
CA ASP A 181 4.56 3.24 -7.27
C ASP A 181 5.98 3.02 -7.82
N HIS A 182 6.71 2.06 -7.26
CA HIS A 182 8.05 1.70 -7.71
C HIS A 182 8.05 1.22 -9.17
N ARG A 183 7.17 0.28 -9.52
CA ARG A 183 7.05 -0.29 -10.87
C ARG A 183 6.68 0.76 -11.91
N LEU A 184 5.76 1.68 -11.59
CA LEU A 184 5.42 2.79 -12.49
C LEU A 184 6.61 3.74 -12.70
N SER A 185 7.40 4.01 -11.66
CA SER A 185 8.64 4.79 -11.79
C SER A 185 9.68 4.08 -12.67
N SER A 186 9.91 2.78 -12.42
CA SER A 186 10.85 1.99 -13.22
C SER A 186 10.44 1.85 -14.68
N ALA A 187 9.13 1.82 -14.97
CA ALA A 187 8.63 1.88 -16.33
C ALA A 187 8.94 3.23 -17.01
N ALA A 188 8.80 4.35 -16.29
CA ALA A 188 9.15 5.67 -16.81
C ALA A 188 10.67 5.77 -17.08
N ASP A 189 11.51 5.33 -16.14
CA ASP A 189 12.96 5.30 -16.30
C ASP A 189 13.38 4.44 -17.51
N ALA A 190 12.73 3.30 -17.73
CA ALA A 190 12.97 2.45 -18.89
C ALA A 190 12.58 3.13 -20.22
N LEU A 191 11.50 3.91 -20.24
CA LEU A 191 11.12 4.69 -21.42
C LEU A 191 12.15 5.78 -21.73
N ASP A 192 12.62 6.49 -20.72
CA ASP A 192 13.64 7.53 -20.86
C ASP A 192 14.99 6.94 -21.31
N ALA A 193 15.30 5.71 -20.88
CA ALA A 193 16.46 4.95 -21.34
C ALA A 193 16.30 4.31 -22.73
N GLY A 194 15.14 4.47 -23.38
CA GLY A 194 14.87 3.89 -24.70
C GLY A 194 14.69 2.37 -24.69
N THR A 195 14.27 1.78 -23.58
CA THR A 195 14.03 0.33 -23.41
C THR A 195 12.53 0.01 -23.25
N PRO A 196 11.69 0.23 -24.29
CA PRO A 196 10.23 0.05 -24.20
C PRO A 196 9.79 -1.37 -23.80
N SER A 197 10.56 -2.40 -24.15
CA SER A 197 10.27 -3.78 -23.73
C SER A 197 10.39 -3.97 -22.21
N GLN A 198 11.33 -3.28 -21.56
CA GLN A 198 11.45 -3.28 -20.11
C GLN A 198 10.28 -2.49 -19.49
N ALA A 199 9.92 -1.34 -20.07
CA ALA A 199 8.76 -0.57 -19.63
C ALA A 199 7.46 -1.37 -19.69
N ILE A 200 7.25 -2.18 -20.75
CA ILE A 200 6.10 -3.11 -20.84
C ILE A 200 6.11 -4.10 -19.67
N GLY A 201 7.27 -4.66 -19.33
CA GLY A 201 7.42 -5.59 -18.21
C GLY A 201 7.09 -4.96 -16.86
N GLU A 202 7.63 -3.77 -16.60
CA GLU A 202 7.37 -3.02 -15.35
C GLU A 202 5.91 -2.56 -15.24
N LEU A 203 5.32 -2.06 -16.32
CA LEU A 203 3.89 -1.75 -16.36
C LEU A 203 3.03 -3.00 -16.13
N GLY A 204 3.35 -4.11 -16.79
CA GLY A 204 2.65 -5.38 -16.59
C GLY A 204 2.66 -5.81 -15.13
N ALA A 205 3.85 -5.81 -14.50
CA ALA A 205 4.01 -6.14 -13.09
C ALA A 205 3.24 -5.18 -12.15
N ALA A 206 3.18 -3.88 -12.47
CA ALA A 206 2.36 -2.93 -11.73
C ALA A 206 0.87 -3.27 -11.82
N LEU A 207 0.39 -3.56 -13.03
CA LEU A 207 -1.02 -3.82 -13.29
C LEU A 207 -1.49 -5.14 -12.66
N ASP A 208 -0.64 -6.16 -12.60
CA ASP A 208 -0.95 -7.45 -11.97
C ASP A 208 -1.16 -7.36 -10.44
N LEU A 209 -0.75 -6.25 -9.80
CA LEU A 209 -1.02 -5.99 -8.38
C LEU A 209 -2.48 -5.60 -8.13
N TRP A 210 -3.21 -5.15 -9.16
CA TRP A 210 -4.58 -4.67 -9.06
C TRP A 210 -5.58 -5.82 -8.99
N ARG A 211 -6.19 -6.01 -7.82
CA ARG A 211 -7.18 -7.06 -7.53
C ARG A 211 -8.62 -6.55 -7.48
N GLY A 212 -8.85 -5.25 -7.61
CA GLY A 212 -10.17 -4.62 -7.55
C GLY A 212 -10.11 -3.21 -6.95
N GLU A 213 -11.24 -2.73 -6.42
CA GLU A 213 -11.34 -1.39 -5.83
C GLU A 213 -10.29 -1.21 -4.70
N PRO A 214 -9.35 -0.25 -4.83
CA PRO A 214 -8.26 -0.07 -3.88
C PRO A 214 -8.79 0.44 -2.54
N LEU A 215 -8.07 0.17 -1.45
CA LEU A 215 -8.50 0.49 -0.08
C LEU A 215 -9.92 -0.03 0.20
N GLY A 216 -10.27 -1.15 -0.44
CA GLY A 216 -11.63 -1.68 -0.50
C GLY A 216 -12.14 -2.21 0.84
N GLY A 217 -13.39 -2.66 0.86
CA GLY A 217 -14.04 -3.18 2.06
C GLY A 217 -15.56 -3.22 1.88
N ALA A 218 -16.29 -3.60 2.92
CA ALA A 218 -17.77 -3.56 2.89
C ALA A 218 -18.30 -2.13 2.71
N THR A 219 -17.58 -1.13 3.25
CA THR A 219 -17.85 0.30 3.08
C THR A 219 -16.51 1.03 3.00
N ALA A 220 -16.30 1.82 1.94
CA ALA A 220 -15.10 2.66 1.84
C ALA A 220 -15.21 3.84 2.82
N PRO A 221 -14.20 4.10 3.66
CA PRO A 221 -14.26 5.23 4.57
C PRO A 221 -14.09 6.55 3.80
N GLU A 222 -14.79 7.62 4.21
CA GLU A 222 -14.82 8.89 3.48
C GLU A 222 -13.43 9.48 3.21
N TRP A 223 -12.49 9.30 4.15
CA TRP A 223 -11.11 9.77 4.00
C TRP A 223 -10.39 9.10 2.82
N ALA A 224 -10.79 7.89 2.41
CA ALA A 224 -10.13 7.11 1.36
C ALA A 224 -10.57 7.48 -0.06
N VAL A 225 -11.74 8.10 -0.24
CA VAL A 225 -12.34 8.34 -1.58
C VAL A 225 -11.37 9.03 -2.52
N ARG A 226 -10.74 10.14 -2.09
CA ARG A 226 -9.75 10.87 -2.90
C ARG A 226 -8.51 10.03 -3.25
N HIS A 227 -8.14 9.09 -2.39
CA HIS A 227 -7.02 8.19 -2.63
C HIS A 227 -7.40 7.09 -3.61
N GLN A 228 -8.62 6.56 -3.50
CA GLN A 228 -9.17 5.58 -4.43
C GLN A 228 -9.24 6.14 -5.84
N ASP A 229 -9.81 7.33 -6.02
CA ASP A 229 -9.89 8.00 -7.32
C ASP A 229 -8.51 8.23 -7.94
N ARG A 230 -7.53 8.67 -7.12
CA ARG A 230 -6.14 8.86 -7.58
C ARG A 230 -5.49 7.54 -8.00
N LEU A 231 -5.69 6.45 -7.24
CA LEU A 231 -5.14 5.14 -7.57
C LEU A 231 -5.78 4.56 -8.83
N ARG A 232 -7.10 4.70 -8.98
CA ARG A 232 -7.86 4.30 -10.17
C ARG A 232 -7.38 5.04 -11.41
N GLY A 233 -7.22 6.37 -11.34
CA GLY A 233 -6.69 7.17 -12.44
C GLY A 233 -5.29 6.72 -12.87
N ARG A 234 -4.39 6.48 -11.91
CA ARG A 234 -3.02 5.98 -12.21
C ARG A 234 -3.02 4.58 -12.82
N PHE A 235 -3.89 3.69 -12.36
CA PHE A 235 -4.06 2.36 -12.94
C PHE A 235 -4.56 2.45 -14.38
N VAL A 236 -5.59 3.26 -14.64
CA VAL A 236 -6.12 3.50 -15.99
C VAL A 236 -5.05 4.06 -16.92
N ASP A 237 -4.30 5.08 -16.49
CA ASP A 237 -3.21 5.66 -17.29
C ASP A 237 -2.11 4.62 -17.58
N ALA A 238 -1.75 3.79 -16.59
CA ALA A 238 -0.77 2.72 -16.77
C ALA A 238 -1.24 1.64 -17.76
N CYS A 239 -2.52 1.25 -17.71
CA CYS A 239 -3.13 0.35 -18.68
C CYS A 239 -3.08 0.90 -20.10
N ILE A 240 -3.48 2.16 -20.30
CA ILE A 240 -3.45 2.82 -21.60
C ILE A 240 -2.00 2.88 -22.12
N ARG A 241 -1.06 3.30 -21.29
CA ARG A 241 0.36 3.36 -21.67
C ARG A 241 0.92 1.99 -22.02
N CYS A 242 0.60 0.96 -21.25
CA CYS A 242 1.01 -0.42 -21.53
C CYS A 242 0.43 -0.88 -22.88
N ALA A 243 -0.84 -0.58 -23.14
CA ALA A 243 -1.50 -0.92 -24.40
C ALA A 243 -0.86 -0.24 -25.61
N GLU A 244 -0.56 1.05 -25.52
CA GLU A 244 0.15 1.79 -26.58
C GLU A 244 1.50 1.15 -26.93
N LEU A 245 2.29 0.80 -25.92
CA LEU A 245 3.60 0.15 -26.11
C LEU A 245 3.47 -1.27 -26.67
N LEU A 246 2.50 -2.04 -26.21
CA LEU A 246 2.19 -3.38 -26.73
C LEU A 246 1.74 -3.32 -28.19
N ALA A 247 0.89 -2.37 -28.55
CA ALA A 247 0.45 -2.18 -29.93
C ALA A 247 1.60 -1.76 -30.84
N ALA A 248 2.48 -0.85 -30.39
CA ALA A 248 3.69 -0.49 -31.12
C ALA A 248 4.63 -1.69 -31.33
N ALA A 249 4.63 -2.66 -30.42
CA ALA A 249 5.34 -3.94 -30.54
C ALA A 249 4.58 -5.01 -31.35
N GLY A 250 3.44 -4.68 -31.95
CA GLY A 250 2.60 -5.61 -32.73
C GLY A 250 1.76 -6.57 -31.89
N ARG A 251 1.77 -6.44 -30.56
CA ARG A 251 1.03 -7.29 -29.60
C ARG A 251 -0.38 -6.75 -29.35
N HIS A 252 -1.16 -6.62 -30.43
CA HIS A 252 -2.48 -5.98 -30.40
C HIS A 252 -3.48 -6.65 -29.44
N SER A 253 -3.53 -7.98 -29.39
CA SER A 253 -4.43 -8.70 -28.49
C SER A 253 -4.15 -8.39 -27.00
N ASP A 254 -2.86 -8.34 -26.63
CA ASP A 254 -2.45 -8.00 -25.27
C ASP A 254 -2.76 -6.53 -24.95
N ALA A 255 -2.58 -5.64 -25.92
CA ALA A 255 -2.93 -4.23 -25.78
C ALA A 255 -4.43 -4.04 -25.50
N VAL A 256 -5.30 -4.71 -26.26
CA VAL A 256 -6.76 -4.65 -26.04
C VAL A 256 -7.14 -5.22 -24.66
N ALA A 257 -6.47 -6.28 -24.20
CA ALA A 257 -6.70 -6.82 -22.85
C ALA A 257 -6.43 -5.77 -21.76
N ARG A 258 -5.31 -5.03 -21.85
CA ARG A 258 -4.99 -3.94 -20.92
C ARG A 258 -6.03 -2.81 -20.94
N LEU A 259 -6.60 -2.50 -22.10
CA LEU A 259 -7.66 -1.49 -22.20
C LEU A 259 -8.99 -1.97 -21.62
N HIS A 260 -9.28 -3.27 -21.71
CA HIS A 260 -10.41 -3.85 -20.99
C HIS A 260 -10.21 -3.77 -19.47
N ASP A 261 -8.99 -4.01 -18.98
CA ASP A 261 -8.66 -3.83 -17.56
C ASP A 261 -8.90 -2.36 -17.11
N ALA A 262 -8.51 -1.38 -17.93
CA ALA A 262 -8.78 0.04 -17.67
C ALA A 262 -10.28 0.36 -17.61
N ILE A 263 -11.06 -0.12 -18.58
CA ILE A 263 -12.52 0.11 -18.67
C ILE A 263 -13.25 -0.59 -17.51
N ALA A 264 -12.76 -1.75 -17.06
CA ALA A 264 -13.32 -2.44 -15.90
C ALA A 264 -13.06 -1.68 -14.59
N ALA A 265 -11.91 -1.02 -14.47
CA ALA A 265 -11.59 -0.17 -13.32
C ALA A 265 -12.37 1.15 -13.34
N ASP A 266 -12.50 1.78 -14.51
CA ASP A 266 -13.28 3.00 -14.71
C ASP A 266 -14.03 2.95 -16.05
N GLN A 267 -15.33 2.71 -15.99
CA GLN A 267 -16.18 2.63 -17.17
C GLN A 267 -16.27 3.95 -17.95
N TRP A 268 -15.98 5.09 -17.30
CA TRP A 268 -16.03 6.44 -17.88
C TRP A 268 -14.71 6.87 -18.50
N ALA A 269 -13.68 6.01 -18.49
CA ALA A 269 -12.38 6.30 -19.09
C ALA A 269 -12.44 6.36 -20.63
N GLU A 270 -12.91 7.48 -21.19
CA GLU A 270 -13.05 7.70 -22.63
C GLU A 270 -11.76 7.43 -23.41
N ARG A 271 -10.61 7.85 -22.87
CA ARG A 271 -9.28 7.58 -23.46
C ARG A 271 -9.00 6.09 -23.64
N ALA A 272 -9.45 5.24 -22.71
CA ALA A 272 -9.26 3.79 -22.81
C ALA A 272 -10.15 3.18 -23.90
N HIS A 273 -11.41 3.63 -23.99
CA HIS A 273 -12.31 3.22 -25.08
C HIS A 273 -11.77 3.65 -26.45
N MET A 274 -11.31 4.89 -26.57
CA MET A 274 -10.75 5.43 -27.81
C MET A 274 -9.50 4.68 -28.26
N ALA A 275 -8.55 4.43 -27.34
CA ALA A 275 -7.38 3.63 -27.64
C ALA A 275 -7.76 2.22 -28.12
N ALA A 276 -8.85 1.63 -27.59
CA ALA A 276 -9.28 0.29 -28.01
C ALA A 276 -9.78 0.31 -29.45
N VAL A 277 -10.57 1.32 -29.82
CA VAL A 277 -11.04 1.51 -31.20
C VAL A 277 -9.86 1.67 -32.16
N GLU A 278 -8.89 2.53 -31.81
CA GLU A 278 -7.72 2.81 -32.66
C GLU A 278 -6.83 1.58 -32.86
N ILE A 279 -6.49 0.88 -31.77
CA ILE A 279 -5.63 -0.30 -31.81
C ILE A 279 -6.31 -1.45 -32.58
N GLN A 280 -7.61 -1.67 -32.38
CA GLN A 280 -8.35 -2.71 -33.11
C GLN A 280 -8.46 -2.39 -34.60
N LEU A 281 -8.69 -1.13 -34.96
CA LEU A 281 -8.65 -0.69 -36.35
C LEU A 281 -7.29 -0.92 -37.00
N ALA A 282 -6.21 -0.54 -36.32
CA ALA A 282 -4.84 -0.72 -36.81
C ALA A 282 -4.49 -2.22 -36.98
N ALA A 283 -5.03 -3.07 -36.11
CA ALA A 283 -4.90 -4.53 -36.20
C ALA A 283 -5.80 -5.18 -37.27
N GLY A 284 -6.68 -4.41 -37.93
CA GLY A 284 -7.65 -4.92 -38.90
C GLY A 284 -8.90 -5.58 -38.28
N ASP A 285 -9.03 -5.58 -36.96
CA ASP A 285 -10.23 -6.07 -36.25
C ASP A 285 -11.33 -5.00 -36.25
N ARG A 286 -11.94 -4.81 -37.41
CA ARG A 286 -13.02 -3.83 -37.59
C ARG A 286 -14.24 -4.15 -36.73
N ALA A 287 -14.55 -5.43 -36.54
CA ALA A 287 -15.70 -5.85 -35.73
C ALA A 287 -15.49 -5.46 -34.26
N GLY A 288 -14.29 -5.71 -33.72
CA GLY A 288 -13.88 -5.27 -32.39
C GLY A 288 -13.96 -3.75 -32.24
N ALA A 289 -13.41 -2.99 -33.19
CA ALA A 289 -13.43 -1.53 -33.15
C ALA A 289 -14.86 -0.94 -33.16
N VAL A 290 -15.77 -1.50 -33.96
CA VAL A 290 -17.20 -1.10 -33.93
C VAL A 290 -17.83 -1.42 -32.58
N ALA A 291 -17.51 -2.57 -31.98
CA ALA A 291 -18.03 -2.93 -30.66
C ALA A 291 -17.50 -2.00 -29.56
N ALA A 292 -16.23 -1.62 -29.61
CA ALA A 292 -15.63 -0.65 -28.68
C ALA A 292 -16.28 0.74 -28.81
N LEU A 293 -16.46 1.24 -30.03
CA LEU A 293 -17.13 2.53 -30.26
C LEU A 293 -18.58 2.53 -29.73
N ARG A 294 -19.33 1.43 -29.92
CA ARG A 294 -20.69 1.32 -29.35
C ARG A 294 -20.71 1.33 -27.83
N ARG A 295 -19.68 0.78 -27.17
CA ARG A 295 -19.55 0.87 -25.71
C ARG A 295 -19.30 2.32 -25.28
N LEU A 296 -18.41 3.02 -25.97
CA LEU A 296 -18.16 4.44 -25.75
C LEU A 296 -19.44 5.28 -25.90
N ASP A 297 -20.20 5.06 -26.99
CA ASP A 297 -21.47 5.77 -27.23
C ASP A 297 -22.46 5.60 -26.08
N LYS A 298 -22.56 4.38 -25.54
CA LYS A 298 -23.43 4.09 -24.40
C LYS A 298 -23.00 4.88 -23.17
N VAL A 299 -21.69 4.90 -22.88
CA VAL A 299 -21.12 5.63 -21.75
C VAL A 299 -21.34 7.14 -21.88
N LEU A 300 -21.08 7.71 -23.06
CA LEU A 300 -21.31 9.13 -23.34
C LEU A 300 -22.79 9.51 -23.21
N ALA A 301 -23.69 8.66 -23.71
CA ALA A 301 -25.13 8.86 -23.58
C ALA A 301 -25.59 8.84 -22.11
N GLU A 302 -25.05 7.95 -21.28
CA GLU A 302 -25.32 7.91 -19.82
C GLU A 302 -24.86 9.19 -19.11
N LEU A 303 -23.76 9.80 -19.57
CA LEU A 303 -23.24 11.07 -19.08
C LEU A 303 -23.96 12.29 -19.67
N GLY A 304 -24.84 12.11 -20.67
CA GLY A 304 -25.52 13.19 -21.36
C GLY A 304 -24.60 14.06 -22.24
N VAL A 305 -23.45 13.51 -22.65
CA VAL A 305 -22.48 14.20 -23.51
C VAL A 305 -22.44 13.57 -24.91
N GLY A 306 -22.14 14.39 -25.91
CA GLY A 306 -21.90 13.92 -27.28
C GLY A 306 -20.45 13.49 -27.47
N ARG A 307 -20.16 12.83 -28.60
CA ARG A 307 -18.80 12.56 -29.04
C ARG A 307 -18.03 13.85 -29.27
N ASP A 308 -16.74 13.82 -28.97
CA ASP A 308 -15.83 14.87 -29.40
C ASP A 308 -15.49 14.76 -30.91
N PRO A 309 -14.86 15.79 -31.51
CA PRO A 309 -14.52 15.76 -32.94
C PRO A 309 -13.58 14.63 -33.35
N VAL A 310 -12.72 14.17 -32.44
CA VAL A 310 -11.74 13.09 -32.69
C VAL A 310 -12.48 11.75 -32.80
N THR A 311 -13.39 11.50 -31.86
CA THR A 311 -14.27 10.33 -31.83
C THR A 311 -15.19 10.30 -33.04
N ASP A 312 -15.73 11.44 -33.46
CA ASP A 312 -16.53 11.53 -34.70
C ASP A 312 -15.73 11.26 -35.97
N ALA A 313 -14.48 11.73 -36.05
CA ALA A 313 -13.59 11.39 -37.16
C ALA A 313 -13.31 9.89 -37.22
N LEU A 314 -13.07 9.25 -36.08
CA LEU A 314 -12.84 7.82 -35.97
C LEU A 314 -14.08 7.00 -36.34
N ALA A 315 -15.26 7.42 -35.88
CA ALA A 315 -16.53 6.81 -36.23
C ALA A 315 -16.82 6.85 -37.74
N ARG A 316 -16.48 7.95 -38.43
CA ARG A 316 -16.62 8.05 -39.89
C ARG A 316 -15.71 7.06 -40.63
N ARG A 317 -14.44 6.94 -40.22
CA ARG A 317 -13.51 5.94 -40.78
C ARG A 317 -14.02 4.50 -40.60
N LEU A 318 -14.72 4.22 -39.50
CA LEU A 318 -15.39 2.95 -39.23
C LEU A 318 -16.69 2.74 -40.02
N ALA A 319 -17.27 3.78 -40.61
CA ALA A 319 -18.45 3.70 -41.46
C ALA A 319 -18.08 3.54 -42.95
N GLU A 320 -16.92 4.04 -43.37
CA GLU A 320 -16.43 3.91 -44.75
C GLU A 320 -16.16 2.44 -45.12
N PRO A 321 -16.71 1.92 -46.23
CA PRO A 321 -16.45 0.55 -46.66
C PRO A 321 -14.95 0.34 -46.90
N ALA A 322 -14.43 -0.84 -46.54
CA ALA A 322 -13.02 -1.18 -46.74
C ALA A 322 -12.64 -0.92 -48.21
N GLN A 323 -11.66 -0.03 -48.44
CA GLN A 323 -11.16 0.25 -49.77
C GLN A 323 -10.61 -1.07 -50.35
N PRO A 324 -11.09 -1.54 -51.52
CA PRO A 324 -10.55 -2.74 -52.12
C PRO A 324 -9.04 -2.56 -52.33
N PRO A 325 -8.22 -3.60 -52.15
CA PRO A 325 -6.78 -3.50 -52.34
C PRO A 325 -6.51 -2.95 -53.75
N ALA A 326 -5.64 -1.95 -53.83
CA ALA A 326 -5.19 -1.41 -55.10
C ALA A 326 -4.65 -2.56 -55.95
N GLN A 327 -5.32 -2.85 -57.07
CA GLN A 327 -4.83 -3.84 -58.03
C GLN A 327 -3.54 -3.27 -58.67
N PRO A 328 -2.48 -4.10 -58.80
CA PRO A 328 -1.17 -3.67 -59.28
C PRO A 328 -1.19 -3.19 -60.74
#